data_AF-A0A6A2ZN59-F1
#
_entry.id   AF-A0A6A2ZN59-F1
#
_cell.length_a   1.000
_cell.length_b   1.000
_cell.length_c   1.000
_cell.angle_alpha   90.00
_cell.angle_beta   90.00
_cell.angle_gamma   90.00
#
_symmetry.space_group_name_H-M   'P 1'
#
loop_
_entity.id
_entity.type
_entity.pdbx_description
1 polymer ?
#
loop_
_entity_poly.entity_id
_entity_poly.type
_entity_poly.pdbx_seq_one_letter_code
_entity_poly.pdbx_strand_id
1 'polypeptide(L)'
;MKCFEKVTRGCAAGVAAAFRAPVGGVLFALEEVTSWWRSQLMWRVFFTSAIVAVVVRGTMGWCKSGNCGHFGSGGFIIWDISDAQEDYSFEELLPMALIGDIGGLLVRAQTLILALKLNVQGLPEWM
;
A
#
# COMPACT_ATOMS: atom_id res chain seq x y z
N MET A 1 -4.08 -16.03 -20.04
CA MET A 1 -3.12 -15.06 -19.46
C MET A 1 -3.66 -13.62 -19.33
N LYS A 2 -4.45 -13.08 -20.27
CA LYS A 2 -4.94 -11.68 -20.25
C LYS A 2 -5.84 -11.27 -19.07
N CYS A 3 -6.49 -12.22 -18.38
CA CYS A 3 -7.38 -11.88 -17.25
C CYS A 3 -6.57 -11.45 -16.02
N PHE A 4 -5.52 -12.21 -15.69
CA PHE A 4 -4.63 -11.94 -14.58
C PHE A 4 -3.95 -10.57 -14.67
N GLU A 5 -3.49 -10.18 -15.87
CA GLU A 5 -2.90 -8.85 -16.11
C GLU A 5 -3.85 -7.69 -15.77
N LYS A 6 -5.16 -7.87 -15.93
CA LYS A 6 -6.16 -6.85 -15.59
C LYS A 6 -6.31 -6.73 -14.08
N VAL A 7 -6.31 -7.86 -13.37
CA VAL A 7 -6.39 -7.90 -11.90
C VAL A 7 -5.15 -7.24 -11.28
N THR A 8 -3.95 -7.56 -11.78
CA THR A 8 -2.71 -6.91 -11.32
C THR A 8 -2.73 -5.40 -11.51
N ARG A 9 -3.15 -4.91 -12.69
CA ARG A 9 -3.26 -3.46 -12.95
C ARG A 9 -4.30 -2.79 -12.04
N GLY A 10 -5.42 -3.47 -11.79
CA GLY A 10 -6.47 -2.98 -10.88
C GLY A 10 -5.98 -2.88 -9.43
N CYS A 11 -5.31 -3.92 -8.92
CA CYS A 11 -4.72 -3.92 -7.59
C CYS A 11 -3.67 -2.80 -7.44
N ALA A 12 -2.72 -2.72 -8.38
CA ALA A 12 -1.69 -1.68 -8.38
C ALA A 12 -2.26 -0.26 -8.48
N ALA A 13 -3.35 -0.06 -9.23
CA ALA A 13 -4.05 1.20 -9.33
C ALA A 13 -4.75 1.58 -8.01
N GLY A 14 -5.39 0.62 -7.34
CA GLY A 14 -6.04 0.85 -6.05
C GLY A 14 -5.06 1.24 -4.94
N VAL A 15 -3.95 0.51 -4.82
CA VAL A 15 -2.89 0.83 -3.85
C VAL A 15 -2.25 2.20 -4.16
N ALA A 16 -2.01 2.49 -5.43
CA ALA A 16 -1.50 3.80 -5.85
C ALA A 16 -2.49 4.95 -5.56
N ALA A 17 -3.80 4.71 -5.61
CA ALA A 17 -4.82 5.70 -5.26
C ALA A 17 -4.85 5.98 -3.76
N ALA A 18 -4.72 4.94 -2.92
CA ALA A 18 -4.79 5.05 -1.47
C ALA A 18 -3.57 5.79 -0.87
N PHE A 19 -2.37 5.41 -1.30
CA PHE A 19 -1.11 5.93 -0.74
C PHE A 19 -0.44 6.99 -1.61
N ARG A 20 -0.99 7.27 -2.81
CA ARG A 20 -0.45 8.25 -3.76
C ARG A 20 0.99 7.96 -4.21
N ALA A 21 1.39 6.68 -4.09
CA ALA A 21 2.71 6.14 -4.40
C ALA A 21 2.61 5.12 -5.56
N PRO A 22 2.89 5.53 -6.82
CA PRO A 22 2.71 4.66 -7.97
C PRO A 22 3.68 3.49 -8.01
N VAL A 23 4.92 3.69 -7.56
CA VAL A 23 5.95 2.62 -7.52
C VAL A 23 5.61 1.58 -6.44
N GLY A 24 5.19 2.03 -5.25
CA GLY A 24 4.77 1.14 -4.16
C GLY A 24 3.59 0.26 -4.55
N GLY A 25 2.59 0.80 -5.26
CA GLY A 25 1.47 0.00 -5.76
C GLY A 25 1.86 -1.07 -6.78
N VAL A 26 2.86 -0.79 -7.63
CA VAL A 26 3.38 -1.78 -8.60
C VAL A 26 4.17 -2.87 -7.89
N LEU A 27 5.00 -2.51 -6.91
CA LEU A 27 5.80 -3.46 -6.12
C LEU A 27 4.91 -4.38 -5.27
N PHE A 28 3.87 -3.84 -4.63
CA PHE A 28 2.90 -4.64 -3.90
C PHE A 28 2.18 -5.64 -4.81
N ALA A 29 1.73 -5.19 -5.99
CA ALA A 29 1.08 -6.09 -6.95
C ALA A 29 2.04 -7.14 -7.52
N LEU A 30 3.34 -6.83 -7.58
CA LEU A 30 4.40 -7.75 -7.96
C LEU A 30 4.62 -8.85 -6.91
N GLU A 31 4.64 -8.47 -5.63
CA GLU A 31 4.86 -9.36 -4.50
C GLU A 31 3.69 -10.31 -4.26
N GLU A 32 2.47 -9.78 -4.21
CA GLU A 32 1.29 -10.54 -3.74
C GLU A 32 0.43 -11.10 -4.87
N VAL A 33 0.35 -10.40 -6.01
CA VAL A 33 -0.61 -10.79 -7.06
C VAL A 33 0.09 -11.66 -8.09
N THR A 34 1.30 -11.32 -8.53
CA THR A 34 1.95 -11.93 -9.72
C THR A 34 3.07 -12.91 -9.43
N SER A 35 2.94 -14.14 -9.95
CA SER A 35 4.01 -15.15 -9.87
C SER A 35 4.97 -15.13 -11.07
N TRP A 36 4.55 -14.61 -12.23
CA TRP A 36 5.39 -14.53 -13.43
C TRP A 36 5.30 -13.15 -14.07
N TRP A 37 6.45 -12.65 -14.54
CA TRP A 37 6.53 -11.28 -15.02
C TRP A 37 7.16 -11.11 -16.40
N ARG A 38 6.67 -10.12 -17.14
CA ARG A 38 7.17 -9.72 -18.47
C ARG A 38 7.44 -8.23 -18.47
N SER A 39 8.58 -7.82 -19.04
CA SER A 39 8.99 -6.39 -19.11
C SER A 39 7.90 -5.47 -19.71
N GLN A 40 7.15 -5.96 -20.70
CA GLN A 40 6.06 -5.19 -21.31
C GLN A 40 4.85 -4.98 -20.38
N LEU A 41 4.64 -5.87 -19.40
CA LEU A 41 3.58 -5.74 -18.39
C LEU A 41 3.97 -4.70 -17.34
N MET A 42 5.25 -4.61 -16.95
CA MET A 42 5.80 -3.60 -16.03
C MET A 42 5.31 -2.21 -16.38
N TRP A 43 5.58 -1.86 -17.62
CA TRP A 43 5.32 -0.54 -18.14
C TRP A 43 3.83 -0.27 -18.10
N ARG A 44 3.01 -1.21 -18.58
CA ARG A 44 1.54 -1.06 -18.59
C ARG A 44 0.93 -0.87 -17.21
N VAL A 45 1.48 -1.51 -16.17
CA VAL A 45 1.02 -1.37 -14.77
C VAL A 45 1.51 -0.05 -14.18
N PHE A 46 2.77 0.31 -14.41
CA PHE A 46 3.36 1.56 -13.95
C PHE A 46 2.61 2.78 -14.50
N PHE A 47 2.30 2.81 -15.79
CA PHE A 47 1.55 3.91 -16.41
C PHE A 47 0.15 4.05 -15.81
N THR A 48 -0.55 2.94 -15.59
CA THR A 48 -1.88 3.01 -14.97
C THR A 48 -1.83 3.56 -13.56
N SER A 49 -0.89 3.09 -12.73
CA SER A 49 -0.73 3.58 -11.36
C SER A 49 -0.27 5.04 -11.30
N ALA A 50 0.60 5.46 -12.23
CA ALA A 50 1.05 6.85 -12.34
C ALA A 50 -0.08 7.80 -12.73
N ILE A 51 -0.88 7.43 -13.73
CA ILE A 51 -2.05 8.22 -14.16
C ILE A 51 -3.04 8.35 -13.00
N VAL A 52 -3.35 7.25 -12.32
CA VAL A 52 -4.24 7.26 -11.14
C VAL A 52 -3.71 8.19 -10.06
N ALA A 53 -2.41 8.13 -9.74
CA ALA A 53 -1.82 9.03 -8.76
C ALA A 53 -1.98 10.50 -9.17
N VAL A 54 -1.73 10.86 -10.45
CA VAL A 54 -1.89 12.22 -10.98
C VAL A 54 -3.34 12.68 -10.92
N VAL A 55 -4.28 11.85 -11.37
CA VAL A 55 -5.72 12.15 -11.33
C VAL A 55 -6.17 12.43 -9.90
N VAL A 56 -5.77 11.57 -8.96
CA VAL A 56 -6.09 11.74 -7.53
C VAL A 56 -5.47 13.04 -6.97
N ARG A 57 -4.25 13.43 -7.35
CA ARG A 57 -3.70 14.75 -6.94
C ARG A 57 -4.52 15.90 -7.53
N GLY A 58 -4.89 15.79 -8.81
CA GLY A 58 -5.60 16.81 -9.55
C GLY A 58 -7.00 17.04 -8.99
N THR A 59 -7.73 15.96 -8.70
CA THR A 59 -9.06 16.04 -8.08
C THR A 59 -8.99 16.61 -6.66
N MET A 60 -7.98 16.26 -5.85
CA MET A 60 -7.77 16.92 -4.55
C MET A 60 -7.51 18.43 -4.68
N GLY A 61 -6.68 18.83 -5.65
CA GLY A 61 -6.43 20.25 -5.94
C GLY A 61 -7.70 20.99 -6.34
N TRP A 62 -8.53 20.39 -7.19
CA TRP A 62 -9.83 20.94 -7.57
C TRP A 62 -10.80 21.04 -6.38
N CYS A 63 -10.78 20.02 -5.52
CA CYS A 63 -11.60 19.94 -4.33
C CYS A 63 -11.22 20.92 -3.22
N LYS A 64 -10.01 21.50 -3.27
CA LYS A 64 -9.60 22.61 -2.40
C LYS A 64 -10.42 23.88 -2.62
N SER A 65 -11.12 24.01 -3.75
CA SER A 65 -12.05 25.12 -4.06
C SER A 65 -13.35 25.11 -3.22
N GLY A 66 -13.49 24.23 -2.24
CA GLY A 66 -14.61 24.21 -1.29
C GLY A 66 -15.81 23.34 -1.69
N ASN A 67 -15.77 22.70 -2.87
CA ASN A 67 -16.91 21.97 -3.43
C ASN A 67 -16.95 20.46 -3.08
N CYS A 68 -15.95 19.94 -2.36
CA CYS A 68 -15.80 18.50 -2.10
C CYS A 68 -15.68 18.10 -0.61
N GLY A 69 -16.13 18.94 0.33
CA GLY A 69 -16.05 18.63 1.76
C GLY A 69 -14.62 18.47 2.29
N HIS A 70 -14.41 17.61 3.28
CA HIS A 70 -13.13 17.46 3.99
C HIS A 70 -11.99 16.78 3.21
N PHE A 71 -12.18 16.38 1.94
CA PHE A 71 -11.12 15.79 1.11
C PHE A 71 -9.89 16.70 0.94
N GLY A 72 -10.05 18.02 1.06
CA GLY A 72 -8.97 19.00 0.99
C GLY A 72 -8.27 19.31 2.33
N SER A 73 -8.79 18.85 3.47
CA SER A 73 -8.37 19.31 4.80
C SER A 73 -7.47 18.33 5.59
N GLY A 74 -6.92 17.30 4.94
CA GLY A 74 -5.96 16.38 5.57
C GLY A 74 -6.43 14.93 5.76
N GLY A 75 -7.29 14.41 4.88
CA GLY A 75 -7.88 13.07 5.01
C GLY A 75 -7.09 11.89 4.42
N PHE A 76 -5.79 12.02 4.13
CA PHE A 76 -4.99 10.94 3.53
C PHE A 76 -3.77 10.59 4.36
N ILE A 77 -3.36 9.32 4.31
CA ILE A 77 -2.26 8.71 5.08
C ILE A 77 -0.88 9.14 4.54
N ILE A 78 -0.76 10.38 4.06
CA ILE A 78 0.48 10.91 3.50
C ILE A 78 1.18 11.68 4.60
N TRP A 79 2.34 11.16 4.98
CA TRP A 79 3.22 11.82 5.90
C TRP A 79 4.03 12.88 5.14
N ASP A 80 3.95 14.13 5.59
CA ASP A 80 4.66 15.28 5.00
C ASP A 80 5.79 15.68 5.96
N ILE A 81 7.02 15.22 5.72
CA ILE A 81 8.19 15.62 6.49
C ILE A 81 8.81 16.84 5.82
N SER A 82 8.79 17.97 6.50
CA SER A 82 9.45 19.20 6.03
C SER A 82 10.84 19.43 6.63
N ASP A 83 11.23 18.68 7.66
CA ASP A 83 12.55 18.82 8.32
C ASP A 83 13.34 17.52 8.21
N ALA A 84 14.26 17.49 7.26
CA ALA A 84 15.16 16.37 7.02
C ALA A 84 16.40 16.47 7.94
N GLN A 85 16.40 15.75 9.06
CA GLN A 85 17.65 15.44 9.74
C GLN A 85 18.24 14.20 9.06
N GLU A 86 19.23 14.40 8.18
CA GLU A 86 19.69 13.38 7.22
C GLU A 86 20.83 12.45 7.71
N ASP A 87 21.27 12.57 8.95
CA ASP A 87 22.39 11.77 9.46
C ASP A 87 21.92 10.55 10.26
N TYR A 88 21.68 9.44 9.56
CA TYR A 88 21.47 8.13 10.19
C TYR A 88 22.82 7.44 10.40
N SER A 89 23.12 7.07 11.65
CA SER A 89 24.31 6.29 11.99
C SER A 89 24.01 4.79 12.02
N PHE A 90 25.01 3.94 11.73
CA PHE A 90 24.85 2.47 11.75
C PHE A 90 24.40 1.93 13.12
N GLU A 91 24.66 2.66 14.20
CA GLU A 91 24.21 2.29 15.56
C GLU A 91 22.68 2.34 15.72
N GLU A 92 21.97 3.11 14.90
CA GLU A 92 20.49 3.20 14.91
C GLU A 92 19.81 2.04 14.16
N LEU A 93 20.57 1.22 13.43
CA LEU A 93 20.03 0.03 12.77
C LEU A 93 19.54 -1.02 13.77
N LEU A 94 20.22 -1.14 14.92
CA LEU A 94 19.88 -2.11 15.95
C LEU A 94 18.49 -1.84 16.58
N PRO A 95 18.16 -0.62 17.06
CA PRO A 95 16.81 -0.35 17.55
C PRO A 95 15.75 -0.49 16.45
N MET A 96 16.05 -0.16 15.18
CA MET A 96 15.10 -0.34 14.08
C MET A 96 14.76 -1.82 13.82
N ALA A 97 15.77 -2.71 13.88
CA ALA A 97 15.56 -4.15 13.78
C ALA A 97 14.72 -4.71 14.93
N LEU A 98 14.99 -4.27 16.18
CA LEU A 98 14.21 -4.71 17.34
C LEU A 98 12.74 -4.29 17.26
N ILE A 99 12.46 -3.06 16.81
CA ILE A 99 11.09 -2.59 16.59
C ILE A 99 10.41 -3.41 15.48
N GLY A 100 11.14 -3.74 14.41
CA GLY A 100 10.67 -4.63 13.35
C GLY A 100 10.28 -6.02 13.87
N ASP A 101 11.13 -6.64 14.69
CA ASP A 101 10.87 -7.96 15.27
C ASP A 101 9.66 -7.94 16.23
N ILE A 102 9.56 -6.91 17.07
CA ILE A 102 8.41 -6.72 17.97
C ILE A 102 7.12 -6.54 17.15
N GLY A 103 7.16 -5.72 16.10
CA GLY A 103 6.04 -5.51 15.18
C GLY A 103 5.60 -6.81 14.50
N GLY A 104 6.55 -7.60 13.99
CA GLY A 104 6.28 -8.90 13.37
C GLY A 104 5.67 -9.91 14.34
N LEU A 105 6.18 -9.98 15.57
CA LEU A 105 5.65 -10.87 16.61
C LEU A 105 4.21 -10.50 16.99
N LEU A 106 3.91 -9.20 17.11
CA LEU A 106 2.57 -8.70 17.39
C LEU A 106 1.58 -9.05 16.28
N VAL A 107 1.95 -8.86 15.01
CA VAL A 107 1.11 -9.27 13.87
C VAL A 107 0.84 -10.77 13.89
N ARG A 108 1.88 -11.59 14.14
CA ARG A 108 1.71 -13.04 14.24
C ARG A 108 0.79 -13.44 15.39
N ALA A 109 0.92 -12.79 16.55
CA ALA A 109 0.04 -13.02 17.69
C ALA A 109 -1.42 -12.64 17.37
N GLN A 110 -1.64 -11.49 16.72
CA GLN A 110 -2.97 -11.05 16.29
C GLN A 110 -3.62 -12.05 15.33
N THR A 111 -2.89 -12.51 14.32
CA THR A 111 -3.38 -13.50 13.35
C THR A 111 -3.66 -14.85 14.02
N LEU A 112 -2.81 -15.27 14.97
CA LEU A 112 -3.04 -16.50 15.74
C LEU A 112 -4.29 -16.39 16.62
N ILE A 113 -4.51 -15.27 17.30
CA ILE A 113 -5.70 -15.05 18.12
C ILE A 113 -6.96 -15.09 17.26
N LEU A 114 -6.92 -14.47 16.06
CA LEU A 114 -8.01 -14.56 15.10
C LEU A 114 -8.26 -16.02 14.68
N ALA A 115 -7.22 -16.77 14.33
CA ALA A 115 -7.33 -18.18 13.97
C ALA A 115 -7.92 -19.04 15.10
N LEU A 116 -7.51 -18.79 16.36
CA LEU A 116 -8.06 -19.48 17.53
C LEU A 116 -9.55 -19.14 17.75
N LYS A 117 -9.95 -17.88 17.55
CA LYS A 117 -11.36 -17.48 17.61
C LYS A 117 -12.20 -18.16 16.52
N LEU A 118 -11.69 -18.21 15.29
CA LEU A 118 -12.38 -18.88 14.17
C LEU A 118 -12.53 -20.39 14.43
N ASN A 119 -11.49 -21.04 14.95
CA ASN A 119 -11.51 -22.46 15.32
C ASN A 119 -12.50 -22.76 16.47
N VAL A 120 -12.63 -21.85 17.45
CA VAL A 120 -13.61 -21.99 18.55
C VAL A 120 -15.05 -21.75 18.09
N GLN A 121 -15.27 -20.86 17.11
CA GLN A 121 -16.61 -20.58 16.57
C GLN A 121 -17.08 -21.61 15.52
N GLY A 122 -16.24 -22.58 15.14
CA GLY A 122 -16.61 -23.64 14.20
C GLY A 122 -17.00 -23.14 12.81
N LEU A 123 -16.51 -21.95 12.41
CA LEU A 123 -16.78 -21.41 11.07
C LEU A 123 -15.89 -22.10 10.02
N PRO A 124 -16.45 -22.44 8.85
CA PRO A 124 -15.71 -23.15 7.82
C PRO A 124 -14.65 -22.26 7.15
N GLU A 125 -13.54 -22.88 6.75
CA GLU A 125 -12.25 -22.27 6.34
C GLU A 125 -12.24 -21.48 5.02
N TRP A 126 -13.38 -20.98 4.53
CA TRP A 126 -13.51 -20.34 3.21
C TRP A 126 -14.08 -18.90 3.23
N MET A 127 -13.77 -18.15 4.28
CA MET A 127 -13.89 -16.68 4.30
C MET A 127 -12.59 -16.06 4.82
#